data_AF-A0A524D9M8-F1
#
_entry.id   AF-A0A524D9M8-F1
#
_cell.length_a   1.000
_cell.length_b   1.000
_cell.length_c   1.000
_cell.angle_alpha   90.00
_cell.angle_beta   90.00
_cell.angle_gamma   90.00
#
_symmetry.space_group_name_H-M   'P 1'
#
loop_
_entity.id
_entity.type
_entity.pdbx_description
1 polymer ?
#
loop_
_entity_poly.entity_id
_entity_poly.type
_entity_poly.pdbx_seq_one_letter_code
_entity_poly.pdbx_strand_id
1 'polypeptide(L)'
;MKKNRVVYDKIIAKKFKRTVEEIQEKMADLSKKNHKKDWLISNLNNRYVFYNKDVVETIIDLYNLGMNEKQIFERIKKDTEVKTRAEIRAIEDILIRQKRIQKRRDRFNRKNSKE
;
A
#
# COMPACT_ATOMS: atom_id res chain seq x y z
N MET A 1 -7.52 -22.39 -3.36
CA MET A 1 -7.01 -22.11 -1.99
C MET A 1 -7.12 -20.61 -1.74
N LYS A 2 -7.94 -20.15 -0.79
CA LYS A 2 -7.99 -18.73 -0.40
C LYS A 2 -6.67 -18.38 0.30
N LYS A 3 -5.74 -17.75 -0.43
CA LYS A 3 -4.46 -17.29 0.13
C LYS A 3 -4.79 -16.20 1.16
N ASN A 4 -4.39 -16.40 2.43
CA ASN A 4 -4.55 -15.38 3.47
C ASN A 4 -3.71 -14.15 3.10
N ARG A 5 -4.34 -13.17 2.45
CA ARG A 5 -3.75 -11.90 2.04
C ARG A 5 -3.41 -10.99 3.21
N VAL A 6 -4.04 -11.23 4.35
CA VAL A 6 -3.96 -10.38 5.53
C VAL A 6 -3.46 -11.19 6.70
N VAL A 7 -2.42 -10.70 7.37
CA VAL A 7 -1.88 -11.32 8.59
C VAL A 7 -1.72 -10.25 9.66
N TYR A 8 -2.31 -10.48 10.83
CA TYR A 8 -2.16 -9.58 11.97
C TYR A 8 -0.81 -9.75 12.64
N ASP A 9 -0.18 -8.66 13.06
CA ASP A 9 1.10 -8.66 13.78
C ASP A 9 1.08 -9.57 15.01
N LYS A 10 0.00 -9.56 15.80
CA LYS A 10 -0.21 -10.45 16.96
C LYS A 10 -0.17 -11.93 16.59
N ILE A 11 -0.68 -12.31 15.42
CA ILE A 11 -0.67 -13.70 14.95
C ILE A 11 0.76 -14.12 14.60
N ILE A 12 1.52 -13.23 13.94
CA ILE A 12 2.93 -13.47 13.62
C ILE A 12 3.75 -13.56 14.91
N ALA A 13 3.61 -12.58 15.80
CA ALA A 13 4.27 -12.52 17.10
C ALA A 13 4.06 -13.82 17.90
N LYS A 14 2.79 -14.26 18.01
CA LYS A 14 2.44 -15.52 18.68
C LYS A 14 3.07 -16.74 17.99
N LYS A 15 3.02 -16.81 16.67
CA LYS A 15 3.56 -17.94 15.89
C LYS A 15 5.09 -18.06 16.02
N PHE A 16 5.79 -16.93 16.01
CA PHE A 16 7.25 -16.88 16.07
C PHE A 16 7.81 -16.72 17.48
N LYS A 17 6.95 -16.63 18.51
CA LYS A 17 7.32 -16.36 19.90
C LYS A 17 8.21 -15.11 20.02
N ARG A 18 7.81 -14.04 19.34
CA ARG A 18 8.49 -12.73 19.28
C ARG A 18 7.56 -11.64 19.76
N THR A 19 8.09 -10.48 20.14
CA THR A 19 7.25 -9.33 20.47
C THR A 19 6.63 -8.71 19.22
N VAL A 20 5.54 -7.95 19.39
CA VAL A 20 4.91 -7.27 18.25
C VAL A 20 5.87 -6.25 17.65
N GLU A 21 6.65 -5.57 18.48
CA GLU A 21 7.66 -4.58 18.10
C GLU A 21 8.74 -5.21 17.21
N GLU A 22 9.28 -6.37 17.59
CA GLU A 22 10.27 -7.11 16.78
C GLU A 22 9.70 -7.50 15.41
N ILE A 23 8.43 -7.92 15.35
CA ILE A 23 7.75 -8.23 14.09
C ILE A 23 7.57 -6.98 13.26
N GLN A 24 7.15 -5.87 13.86
CA GLN A 24 6.96 -4.59 13.17
C GLN A 24 8.25 -4.07 12.55
N GLU A 25 9.36 -4.13 13.29
CA GLU A 25 10.69 -3.76 12.80
C GLU A 25 11.12 -4.63 11.61
N LYS A 26 11.04 -5.97 11.76
CA LYS A 26 11.39 -6.90 10.67
C LYS A 26 10.53 -6.71 9.43
N MET A 27 9.23 -6.51 9.60
CA MET A 27 8.32 -6.32 8.48
C MET A 27 8.52 -4.97 7.79
N ALA A 28 8.87 -3.92 8.54
CA ALA A 28 9.26 -2.64 7.97
C ALA A 28 10.51 -2.79 7.08
N ASP A 29 11.51 -3.53 7.55
CA ASP A 29 12.72 -3.80 6.79
C ASP A 29 12.49 -4.67 5.55
N LEU A 30 11.62 -5.68 5.66
CA LEU A 30 11.19 -6.47 4.51
C LEU A 30 10.47 -5.61 3.47
N SER A 31 9.57 -4.71 3.89
CA SER A 31 8.85 -3.79 3.01
C SER A 31 9.82 -2.83 2.28
N LYS A 32 10.87 -2.35 2.94
CA LYS A 32 11.92 -1.52 2.33
C LYS A 32 12.72 -2.27 1.26
N LYS A 33 13.13 -3.51 1.55
CA LYS A 33 13.97 -4.32 0.63
C LYS A 33 13.20 -4.78 -0.62
N ASN A 34 11.88 -4.64 -0.61
CA ASN A 34 10.99 -5.14 -1.66
C ASN A 34 10.93 -4.29 -2.95
N HIS A 35 11.77 -3.26 -3.09
CA HIS A 35 11.80 -2.35 -4.24
C HIS A 35 11.92 -3.00 -5.63
N LYS A 36 12.61 -4.14 -5.73
CA LYS A 36 12.82 -4.91 -6.98
C LYS A 36 11.80 -6.01 -7.22
N LYS A 37 10.80 -6.17 -6.35
CA LYS A 37 9.83 -7.26 -6.48
C LYS A 37 8.51 -6.75 -7.01
N ASP A 38 7.85 -7.67 -7.71
CA ASP A 38 6.58 -7.40 -8.36
C ASP A 38 5.41 -7.34 -7.37
N TRP A 39 5.56 -7.91 -6.17
CA TRP A 39 4.57 -7.85 -5.10
C TRP A 39 4.86 -6.75 -4.08
N LEU A 40 3.89 -6.37 -3.24
CA LEU A 40 4.02 -5.31 -2.25
C LEU A 40 3.41 -5.71 -0.89
N ILE A 41 3.98 -5.25 0.22
CA ILE A 41 3.42 -5.43 1.57
C ILE A 41 3.12 -4.07 2.17
N SER A 42 1.85 -3.83 2.52
CA SER A 42 1.45 -2.66 3.32
C SER A 42 1.18 -3.05 4.76
N ASN A 43 1.66 -2.23 5.71
CA ASN A 43 1.19 -2.27 7.08
C ASN A 43 0.04 -1.26 7.23
N LEU A 44 -1.12 -1.73 7.67
CA LEU A 44 -2.30 -0.90 7.87
C LEU A 44 -3.01 -1.38 9.13
N ASN A 45 -3.20 -0.55 10.15
CA ASN A 45 -3.91 -0.92 11.39
C ASN A 45 -3.48 -2.28 11.98
N ASN A 46 -2.17 -2.50 12.18
CA ASN A 46 -1.60 -3.71 12.78
C ASN A 46 -1.83 -5.00 11.97
N ARG A 47 -2.20 -4.87 10.69
CA ARG A 47 -2.27 -5.97 9.73
C ARG A 47 -1.37 -5.72 8.54
N TYR A 48 -0.70 -6.78 8.11
CA TYR A 48 0.08 -6.82 6.88
C TYR A 48 -0.80 -7.32 5.76
N VAL A 49 -0.92 -6.53 4.71
CA VAL A 49 -1.66 -6.87 3.49
C VAL A 49 -0.67 -7.10 2.37
N PHE A 50 -0.77 -8.25 1.71
CA PHE A 50 0.07 -8.63 0.59
C PHE A 50 -0.64 -8.33 -0.74
N TYR A 51 0.04 -7.65 -1.66
CA TYR A 51 -0.49 -7.34 -3.00
C TYR A 51 0.37 -8.06 -4.03
N ASN A 52 -0.27 -8.78 -4.95
CA ASN A 52 0.40 -9.39 -6.10
C ASN A 52 0.77 -8.33 -7.14
N LYS A 53 1.51 -8.77 -8.16
CA LYS A 53 1.93 -7.96 -9.31
C LYS A 53 0.79 -7.22 -9.97
N ASP A 54 -0.25 -7.97 -10.35
CA ASP A 54 -1.36 -7.43 -11.14
C ASP A 54 -2.05 -6.24 -10.44
N VAL A 55 -2.26 -6.34 -9.13
CA VAL A 55 -2.87 -5.25 -8.35
C VAL A 55 -1.92 -4.05 -8.26
N VAL A 56 -0.62 -4.29 -8.06
CA VAL A 56 0.37 -3.22 -7.96
C VAL A 56 0.50 -2.48 -9.30
N GLU A 57 0.61 -3.19 -10.41
CA GLU A 57 0.70 -2.60 -11.76
C GLU A 57 -0.57 -1.84 -12.12
N THR A 58 -1.74 -2.40 -11.86
CA THR A 58 -3.01 -1.70 -12.09
C THR A 58 -3.08 -0.38 -11.31
N ILE A 59 -2.64 -0.36 -10.05
CA ILE A 59 -2.62 0.88 -9.26
C ILE A 59 -1.62 1.88 -9.83
N ILE A 60 -0.44 1.44 -10.27
CA ILE A 60 0.57 2.30 -10.91
C ILE A 60 0.00 2.93 -12.17
N ASP A 61 -0.66 2.16 -13.03
CA ASP A 61 -1.23 2.64 -14.29
C ASP A 61 -2.33 3.67 -14.04
N LEU A 62 -3.28 3.36 -13.16
CA LEU A 62 -4.35 4.29 -12.80
C LEU A 62 -3.80 5.56 -12.12
N TYR A 63 -2.72 5.42 -11.36
CA TYR A 63 -2.01 6.56 -10.80
C TYR A 63 -1.35 7.40 -11.90
N ASN A 64 -0.68 6.80 -12.87
CA ASN A 64 -0.04 7.53 -13.95
C ASN A 64 -1.06 8.22 -14.89
N LEU A 65 -2.28 7.68 -14.98
CA LEU A 65 -3.43 8.32 -15.66
C LEU A 65 -3.98 9.54 -14.91
N GLY A 66 -3.44 9.88 -13.74
CA GLY A 66 -3.88 11.06 -12.98
C GLY A 66 -5.08 10.81 -12.08
N MET A 67 -5.52 9.55 -11.89
CA MET A 67 -6.63 9.24 -10.98
C MET A 67 -6.23 9.46 -9.52
N ASN A 68 -7.18 9.89 -8.70
CA ASN A 68 -7.00 10.00 -7.24
C ASN A 68 -7.37 8.69 -6.53
N GLU A 69 -7.01 8.58 -5.25
CA GLU A 69 -7.26 7.38 -4.41
C GLU A 69 -8.71 6.88 -4.47
N LYS A 70 -9.69 7.80 -4.51
CA LYS A 70 -11.12 7.46 -4.56
C LYS A 70 -11.46 6.84 -5.91
N GLN A 71 -11.00 7.44 -7.01
CA GLN A 71 -11.22 6.93 -8.36
C GLN A 71 -10.54 5.58 -8.58
N ILE A 72 -9.31 5.42 -8.10
CA ILE A 72 -8.58 4.15 -8.17
C ILE A 72 -9.35 3.08 -7.40
N PHE A 73 -9.73 3.35 -6.15
CA PHE A 73 -10.50 2.42 -5.34
C PHE A 73 -11.81 2.00 -6.01
N GLU A 74 -12.60 2.97 -6.49
CA GLU A 74 -13.89 2.69 -7.15
C GLU A 74 -13.74 1.83 -8.40
N ARG A 75 -12.62 1.98 -9.13
CA ARG A 75 -12.34 1.23 -10.34
C ARG A 75 -11.88 -0.20 -10.08
N ILE A 76 -11.07 -0.42 -9.04
CA ILE A 76 -10.47 -1.74 -8.79
C ILE A 76 -11.16 -2.56 -7.70
N LYS A 77 -12.09 -1.98 -6.92
CA LYS A 77 -12.76 -2.68 -5.80
C LYS A 77 -13.54 -3.93 -6.20
N LYS A 78 -13.90 -4.07 -7.48
CA LYS A 78 -14.62 -5.24 -8.00
C LYS A 78 -13.67 -6.35 -8.46
N ASP A 79 -12.56 -5.96 -9.08
CA ASP A 79 -11.63 -6.88 -9.74
C ASP A 79 -10.44 -7.27 -8.86
N THR A 80 -10.26 -6.56 -7.74
CA THR A 80 -9.15 -6.77 -6.82
C THR A 80 -9.64 -6.97 -5.40
N GLU A 81 -8.81 -7.59 -4.58
CA GLU A 81 -9.14 -7.81 -3.18
C GLU A 81 -9.00 -6.54 -2.31
N VAL A 82 -8.64 -5.39 -2.90
CA VAL A 82 -8.47 -4.12 -2.15
C VAL A 82 -9.79 -3.68 -1.54
N LYS A 83 -9.82 -3.54 -0.20
CA LYS A 83 -11.07 -3.34 0.53
C LYS A 83 -11.37 -1.90 0.87
N THR A 84 -10.36 -1.05 0.91
CA THR A 84 -10.51 0.33 1.41
C THR A 84 -9.66 1.32 0.63
N ARG A 85 -10.07 2.59 0.64
CA ARG A 85 -9.25 3.71 0.14
C ARG A 85 -7.94 3.86 0.91
N ALA A 86 -7.93 3.53 2.20
CA ALA A 86 -6.72 3.57 3.02
C ALA A 86 -5.65 2.57 2.54
N GLU A 87 -6.08 1.42 2.00
CA GLU A 87 -5.16 0.46 1.36
C GLU A 87 -4.53 1.05 0.09
N ILE A 88 -5.30 1.76 -0.74
CA ILE A 88 -4.76 2.46 -1.93
C ILE A 88 -3.71 3.49 -1.50
N ARG A 89 -4.04 4.34 -0.52
CA ARG A 89 -3.11 5.34 0.00
C ARG A 89 -1.82 4.71 0.54
N ALA A 90 -1.94 3.63 1.31
CA ALA A 90 -0.77 2.92 1.83
C ALA A 90 0.10 2.34 0.70
N ILE A 91 -0.52 1.80 -0.37
CA ILE A 91 0.21 1.31 -1.55
C ILE A 91 0.92 2.48 -2.25
N GLU A 92 0.23 3.59 -2.49
CA GLU A 92 0.82 4.79 -3.09
C GLU A 92 2.02 5.31 -2.30
N ASP A 93 1.89 5.44 -0.97
CA ASP A 93 2.97 5.88 -0.09
C ASP A 93 4.20 4.96 -0.17
N ILE A 94 3.98 3.64 -0.25
CA ILE A 94 5.06 2.66 -0.39
C ILE A 94 5.71 2.78 -1.76
N LEU A 95 4.93 2.90 -2.84
CA LEU A 95 5.44 3.05 -4.20
C LEU A 95 6.25 4.34 -4.38
N ILE A 96 5.79 5.45 -3.78
CA ILE A 96 6.50 6.73 -3.74
C ILE A 96 7.82 6.57 -2.98
N ARG A 97 7.80 5.95 -1.79
CA ARG A 97 9.00 5.73 -0.97
C ARG A 97 10.03 4.83 -1.69
N GLN A 98 9.55 3.86 -2.46
CA GLN A 98 10.38 2.99 -3.30
C GLN A 98 10.79 3.65 -4.63
N LYS A 99 10.41 4.91 -4.88
CA LYS A 99 10.64 5.65 -6.14
C LYS A 99 10.12 4.94 -7.39
N ARG A 100 9.08 4.11 -7.24
CA ARG A 100 8.39 3.43 -8.35
C ARG A 100 7.39 4.34 -9.06
N ILE A 101 6.86 5.33 -8.33
CA ILE A 101 6.01 6.40 -8.86
C ILE A 101 6.47 7.73 -8.27
N GLN A 102 6.26 8.83 -8.99
CA GLN A 102 6.59 10.16 -8.51
C GLN A 102 5.44 10.73 -7.66
N LYS A 103 5.75 11.26 -6.46
CA LYS A 103 4.76 11.98 -5.66
C LYS A 103 4.23 13.17 -6.46
N ARG A 104 2.93 13.16 -6.78
CA ARG A 104 2.27 14.32 -7.37
C ARG A 104 2.32 15.49 -6.40
N ARG A 105 2.60 16.70 -6.91
CA ARG A 105 2.40 17.92 -6.11
C ARG A 105 0.91 18.07 -5.89
N ASP A 106 0.48 18.15 -4.64
CA ASP A 106 -0.91 18.43 -4.31
C ASP A 106 -1.32 19.74 -5.00
N ARG A 107 -2.22 19.66 -5.98
CA ARG A 107 -2.79 20.84 -6.66
C ARG A 107 -3.79 21.60 -5.78
N PHE A 108 -3.79 21.37 -4.47
CA PHE A 108 -4.77 21.91 -3.52
C PHE A 108 -4.32 23.16 -2.75
N ASN A 109 -3.28 23.88 -3.23
CA ASN A 109 -2.87 25.15 -2.64
C ASN A 109 -2.60 26.26 -3.69
N ARG A 110 -3.57 26.50 -4.59
CA ARG A 110 -3.59 27.68 -5.49
C ARG A 110 -4.96 28.37 -5.55
N LYS A 111 -5.64 28.49 -4.41
CA LYS A 111 -6.71 29.48 -4.20
C LYS A 111 -6.61 29.95 -2.75
N ASN A 112 -5.76 30.94 -2.48
CA ASN A 112 -5.80 31.86 -1.32
C ASN A 112 -4.64 32.87 -1.39
N SER A 113 -4.34 33.41 -2.58
CA SER A 113 -3.39 34.52 -2.74
C SER A 113 -3.69 35.27 -4.04
N LYS A 114 -4.88 35.84 -4.13
CA LYS A 114 -5.37 36.93 -5.03
C LYS A 114 -6.79 37.21 -4.50
N GLU A 115 -7.21 38.38 -4.05
CA GLU A 115 -6.71 39.75 -3.96
C GLU A 115 -7.29 40.35 -2.67
#